data_AF-A0A3M8GQG7-F1
#
_entry.id   AF-A0A3M8GQG7-F1
#
_cell.length_a   1.000
_cell.length_b   1.000
_cell.length_c   1.000
_cell.angle_alpha   90.00
_cell.angle_beta   90.00
_cell.angle_gamma   90.00
#
_symmetry.space_group_name_H-M   'P 1'
#
loop_
_entity.id
_entity.type
_entity.pdbx_description
1 polymer ?
#
loop_
_entity_poly.entity_id
_entity_poly.type
_entity_poly.pdbx_seq_one_letter_code
_entity_poly.pdbx_strand_id
1 'polypeptide(L)'
;MVRLIEATSKQEYQTAIQLFKEYHAAIDIDLEFQNFSQEIKDMQTQYARPEGAVFLAFNNENTPVGCVGVRKLNETSCELKRMYLKSSSRGLGIGKLMLVKSIAMGKELGYQKMRLDTLQTMHAAIGLYQKLGFYEIEPYRFNPLEGAKYFEIKLVP
;
A
#
# COMPACT_ATOMS: atom_id res chain seq x y z
N MET A 1 3.21 18.25 12.18
CA MET A 1 4.14 17.55 11.28
C MET A 1 3.83 16.06 11.31
N VAL A 2 3.54 15.46 10.16
CA VAL A 2 3.28 14.01 10.06
C VAL A 2 4.62 13.27 10.07
N ARG A 3 4.74 12.25 10.91
CA ARG A 3 5.94 11.39 10.98
C ARG A 3 5.67 10.11 10.19
N LEU A 4 6.54 9.78 9.24
CA LEU A 4 6.48 8.54 8.47
C LEU A 4 7.66 7.64 8.86
N ILE A 5 7.40 6.39 9.17
CA ILE A 5 8.43 5.39 9.48
C ILE A 5 8.26 4.12 8.66
N GLU A 6 9.36 3.39 8.46
CA GLU A 6 9.35 1.98 8.04
C GLU A 6 9.17 1.10 9.28
N ALA A 7 8.30 0.10 9.21
CA ALA A 7 8.12 -0.87 10.28
C ALA A 7 9.31 -1.85 10.33
N THR A 8 10.01 -1.89 11.46
CA THR A 8 11.19 -2.74 11.67
C THR A 8 11.09 -3.60 12.93
N SER A 9 10.18 -3.26 13.84
CA SER A 9 9.95 -3.97 15.10
C SER A 9 8.61 -4.71 15.12
N LYS A 10 8.51 -5.73 15.97
CA LYS A 10 7.26 -6.48 16.18
C LYS A 10 6.06 -5.57 16.50
N GLN A 11 6.28 -4.52 17.31
CA GLN A 11 5.23 -3.56 17.69
C GLN A 11 4.73 -2.72 16.51
N GLU A 12 5.63 -2.33 15.61
CA GLU A 12 5.27 -1.59 14.40
C GLU A 12 4.51 -2.48 13.42
N TYR A 13 4.91 -3.74 13.24
CA TYR A 13 4.13 -4.70 12.45
C TYR A 13 2.75 -4.95 13.04
N GLN A 14 2.60 -5.04 14.37
CA GLN A 14 1.29 -5.11 15.02
C GLN A 14 0.44 -3.86 14.75
N THR A 15 1.05 -2.68 14.74
CA THR A 15 0.38 -1.42 14.40
C THR A 15 -0.10 -1.44 12.94
N ALA A 16 0.72 -1.94 12.03
CA ALA A 16 0.35 -2.10 10.63
C ALA A 16 -0.81 -3.08 10.44
N ILE A 17 -0.79 -4.22 11.14
CA ILE A 17 -1.88 -5.21 11.13
C ILE A 17 -3.19 -4.55 11.57
N GLN A 18 -3.15 -3.74 12.63
CA GLN A 18 -4.34 -3.03 13.11
C GLN A 18 -4.90 -2.09 12.03
N LEU A 19 -4.05 -1.31 11.37
CA LEU A 19 -4.47 -0.41 10.30
C LEU A 19 -4.96 -1.16 9.04
N PHE A 20 -4.39 -2.34 8.74
CA PHE A 20 -4.87 -3.20 7.65
C PHE A 20 -6.29 -3.71 7.95
N LYS A 21 -6.55 -4.12 9.20
CA LYS A 21 -7.90 -4.50 9.64
C LYS A 21 -8.89 -3.34 9.58
N GLU A 22 -8.47 -2.14 10.00
CA GLU A 22 -9.29 -0.93 9.85
C GLU A 22 -9.59 -0.62 8.38
N TYR A 23 -8.60 -0.75 7.49
CA TYR A 23 -8.81 -0.59 6.05
C TYR A 23 -9.85 -1.58 5.53
N HIS A 24 -9.72 -2.86 5.87
CA HIS A 24 -10.66 -3.90 5.44
C HIS A 24 -12.08 -3.63 5.92
N ALA A 25 -12.25 -3.24 7.19
CA ALA A 25 -13.55 -2.84 7.73
C ALA A 25 -14.14 -1.59 7.05
N ALA A 26 -13.31 -0.70 6.52
CA ALA A 26 -13.75 0.58 5.94
C ALA A 26 -14.20 0.49 4.47
N ILE A 27 -13.84 -0.57 3.73
CA ILE A 27 -14.14 -0.69 2.30
C ILE A 27 -15.36 -1.56 1.97
N ASP A 28 -16.06 -2.07 2.98
CA ASP A 28 -17.28 -2.89 2.87
C ASP A 28 -17.19 -4.04 1.84
N ILE A 29 -15.99 -4.65 1.76
CA ILE A 29 -15.64 -5.68 0.79
C ILE A 29 -14.90 -6.79 1.53
N ASP A 30 -15.35 -8.02 1.33
CA ASP A 30 -14.61 -9.20 1.76
C ASP A 30 -13.30 -9.30 0.96
N LEU A 31 -12.15 -9.20 1.63
CA LEU A 31 -10.82 -9.25 1.01
C LEU A 31 -10.20 -10.65 1.05
N GLU A 32 -10.93 -11.68 1.48
CA GLU A 32 -10.44 -13.06 1.50
C GLU A 32 -10.15 -13.61 0.10
N PHE A 33 -10.75 -13.08 -0.97
CA PHE A 33 -10.33 -13.40 -2.34
C PHE A 33 -8.87 -12.98 -2.64
N GLN A 34 -8.28 -12.13 -1.79
CA GLN A 34 -6.85 -11.77 -1.82
C GLN A 34 -6.07 -12.38 -0.63
N ASN A 35 -6.61 -13.42 0.01
CA ASN A 35 -6.03 -14.14 1.16
C ASN A 35 -5.68 -13.21 2.34
N PHE A 36 -6.55 -12.24 2.65
CA PHE A 36 -6.27 -11.20 3.66
C PHE A 36 -5.97 -11.78 5.06
N SER A 37 -6.70 -12.80 5.50
CA SER A 37 -6.43 -13.46 6.78
C SER A 37 -5.04 -14.08 6.85
N GLN A 38 -4.54 -14.63 5.73
CA GLN A 38 -3.19 -15.19 5.66
C GLN A 38 -2.14 -14.08 5.55
N GLU A 39 -2.42 -13.02 4.78
CA GLU A 39 -1.56 -11.83 4.66
C GLU A 39 -1.22 -11.22 6.03
N ILE A 40 -2.20 -11.10 6.92
CA ILE A 40 -1.98 -10.59 8.28
C ILE A 40 -1.09 -11.53 9.11
N LYS A 41 -1.24 -12.85 8.96
CA LYS A 41 -0.42 -13.84 9.69
C LYS A 41 1.04 -13.79 9.23
N ASP A 42 1.23 -13.66 7.93
CA ASP A 42 2.55 -13.65 7.28
C ASP A 42 3.08 -12.23 7.05
N MET A 43 2.59 -11.24 7.79
CA MET A 43 2.87 -9.82 7.56
C MET A 43 4.38 -9.53 7.45
N GLN A 44 5.18 -10.06 8.38
CA GLN A 44 6.64 -9.87 8.34
C GLN A 44 7.28 -10.60 7.15
N THR A 45 6.83 -11.82 6.83
CA THR A 45 7.35 -12.58 5.69
C THR A 45 7.05 -11.86 4.36
N GLN A 46 5.87 -11.25 4.23
CA GLN A 46 5.45 -10.60 2.98
C GLN A 46 5.97 -9.17 2.84
N TYR A 47 6.19 -8.46 3.95
CA TYR A 47 6.47 -7.03 3.93
C TYR A 47 7.76 -6.60 4.63
N ALA A 48 8.58 -7.52 5.15
CA ALA A 48 9.90 -7.15 5.66
C ALA A 48 10.95 -7.11 4.55
N ARG A 49 12.05 -6.42 4.83
CA ARG A 49 13.26 -6.52 4.02
C ARG A 49 13.77 -7.97 3.97
N PRO A 50 14.43 -8.39 2.87
CA PRO A 50 14.88 -7.56 1.73
C PRO A 50 13.87 -7.46 0.58
N GLU A 51 12.65 -7.98 0.72
CA GLU A 51 11.71 -8.10 -0.40
C GLU A 51 10.47 -7.17 -0.28
N GLY A 52 10.33 -6.49 0.86
CA GLY A 52 9.21 -5.59 1.10
C GLY A 52 9.50 -4.54 2.16
N ALA A 53 8.50 -3.70 2.38
CA ALA A 53 8.44 -2.75 3.49
C ALA A 53 6.98 -2.46 3.86
N VAL A 54 6.74 -2.05 5.10
CA VAL A 54 5.51 -1.35 5.49
C VAL A 54 5.86 0.04 5.99
N PHE A 55 5.15 1.06 5.49
CA PHE A 55 5.25 2.40 6.03
C PHE A 55 4.06 2.73 6.92
N LEU A 56 4.32 3.41 8.04
CA LEU A 56 3.34 3.87 9.01
C LEU A 56 3.40 5.38 9.14
N ALA A 57 2.25 6.04 9.02
CA ALA A 57 2.10 7.47 9.24
C ALA A 57 1.54 7.74 10.64
N PHE A 58 2.15 8.67 11.36
CA PHE A 58 1.75 9.12 12.68
C PHE A 58 1.42 10.62 12.67
N ASN A 59 0.38 11.01 13.41
CA ASN A 59 0.06 12.42 13.65
C ASN A 59 1.01 13.06 14.69
N ASN A 60 0.76 14.34 15.03
CA ASN A 60 1.58 15.08 16.00
C ASN A 60 1.56 14.51 17.41
N GLU A 61 0.50 13.78 17.75
CA GLU A 61 0.30 13.13 19.06
C GLU A 61 0.87 11.71 19.08
N ASN A 62 1.67 11.35 18.07
CA ASN A 62 2.25 10.03 17.90
C ASN A 62 1.21 8.90 17.79
N THR A 63 0.01 9.22 17.29
CA THR A 63 -1.05 8.25 17.01
C THR A 63 -0.92 7.76 15.56
N PRO A 64 -1.00 6.44 15.31
CA PRO A 64 -0.99 5.89 13.95
C PRO A 64 -2.25 6.29 13.18
N VAL A 65 -2.08 6.88 12.00
CA VAL A 65 -3.17 7.43 11.17
C VAL A 65 -3.23 6.86 9.75
N GLY A 66 -2.22 6.10 9.33
CA GLY A 66 -2.22 5.47 8.02
C GLY A 66 -1.08 4.49 7.81
N CYS A 67 -1.23 3.67 6.79
CA CYS A 67 -0.24 2.68 6.40
C CYS A 67 -0.22 2.48 4.88
N VAL A 68 0.88 1.91 4.40
CA VAL A 68 0.96 1.32 3.07
C VAL A 68 2.02 0.22 3.06
N GLY A 69 1.71 -0.90 2.41
CA GLY A 69 2.63 -2.01 2.21
C GLY A 69 3.24 -1.98 0.81
N VAL A 70 4.50 -2.39 0.73
CA VAL A 70 5.20 -2.75 -0.51
C VAL A 70 5.68 -4.19 -0.33
N ARG A 71 5.29 -5.08 -1.24
CA ARG A 71 5.74 -6.48 -1.20
C ARG A 71 6.18 -6.97 -2.57
N LYS A 72 6.97 -8.03 -2.61
CA LYS A 72 7.31 -8.74 -3.85
C LYS A 72 6.05 -9.19 -4.58
N LEU A 73 6.01 -8.95 -5.89
CA LEU A 73 5.01 -9.53 -6.79
C LEU A 73 5.63 -10.66 -7.62
N ASN A 74 6.83 -10.43 -8.13
CA ASN A 74 7.68 -11.40 -8.81
C ASN A 74 9.14 -10.91 -8.78
N GLU A 75 10.06 -11.59 -9.47
CA GLU A 75 11.49 -11.25 -9.45
C GLU A 75 11.84 -9.84 -9.94
N THR A 76 10.98 -9.22 -10.75
CA THR A 76 11.24 -7.89 -11.33
C THR A 76 10.29 -6.81 -10.85
N SER A 77 9.21 -7.18 -10.14
CA SER A 77 8.12 -6.28 -9.80
C SER A 77 7.72 -6.40 -8.33
N CYS A 78 7.38 -5.27 -7.73
CA CYS A 78 6.69 -5.21 -6.45
C CYS A 78 5.25 -4.74 -6.61
N GLU A 79 4.50 -4.84 -5.52
CA GLU A 79 3.11 -4.43 -5.43
C GLU A 79 2.91 -3.46 -4.28
N LEU A 80 2.19 -2.36 -4.54
CA LEU A 80 1.67 -1.46 -3.52
C LEU A 80 0.35 -2.02 -2.98
N LYS A 81 0.27 -2.25 -1.67
CA LYS A 81 -0.92 -2.83 -1.04
C LYS A 81 -1.36 -2.08 0.20
N ARG A 82 -2.66 -2.19 0.49
CA ARG A 82 -3.30 -1.72 1.74
C ARG A 82 -2.98 -0.26 2.07
N MET A 83 -2.97 0.61 1.05
CA MET A 83 -2.76 2.04 1.23
C MET A 83 -4.01 2.64 1.89
N TYR A 84 -3.88 3.07 3.14
CA TYR A 84 -5.00 3.51 3.96
C TYR A 84 -4.64 4.74 4.80
N LEU A 85 -5.62 5.64 4.93
CA LEU A 85 -5.59 6.77 5.86
C LEU A 85 -6.94 6.88 6.57
N LYS A 86 -6.86 7.05 7.90
CA LYS A 86 -8.02 7.42 8.72
C LYS A 86 -8.65 8.69 8.16
N SER A 87 -9.98 8.77 8.21
CA SER A 87 -10.77 9.88 7.64
C SER A 87 -10.30 11.25 8.16
N SER A 88 -9.98 11.35 9.45
CA SER A 88 -9.48 12.56 10.12
C SER A 88 -8.12 13.06 9.60
N SER A 89 -7.40 12.27 8.80
CA SER A 89 -6.06 12.58 8.29
C SER A 89 -6.00 12.69 6.76
N ARG A 90 -7.15 12.70 6.07
CA ARG A 90 -7.24 12.87 4.62
C ARG A 90 -7.11 14.35 4.23
N GLY A 91 -6.73 14.62 2.98
CA GLY A 91 -6.55 15.99 2.47
C GLY A 91 -5.27 16.70 2.92
N LEU A 92 -4.47 16.10 3.81
CA LEU A 92 -3.24 16.69 4.37
C LEU A 92 -1.96 16.32 3.59
N GLY A 93 -2.08 15.78 2.37
CA GLY A 93 -0.94 15.36 1.56
C GLY A 93 -0.23 14.07 2.01
N ILE A 94 -0.67 13.43 3.11
CA ILE A 94 -0.04 12.21 3.66
C ILE A 94 -0.03 11.06 2.66
N GLY A 95 -1.12 10.88 1.90
CA GLY A 95 -1.20 9.83 0.89
C GLY A 95 -0.12 9.98 -0.18
N LYS A 96 0.12 11.22 -0.64
CA LYS A 96 1.20 11.52 -1.58
C LYS A 96 2.56 11.18 -0.98
N LEU A 97 2.81 11.58 0.27
CA LEU A 97 4.07 11.29 0.95
C LEU A 97 4.33 9.78 1.07
N MET A 98 3.31 9.01 1.49
CA MET A 98 3.39 7.55 1.59
C MET A 98 3.70 6.91 0.23
N LEU A 99 2.98 7.30 -0.83
CA LEU A 99 3.19 6.74 -2.15
C LEU A 99 4.56 7.07 -2.74
N VAL A 100 5.05 8.30 -2.57
CA VAL A 100 6.42 8.67 -2.96
C VAL A 100 7.45 7.81 -2.23
N LYS A 101 7.26 7.58 -0.92
CA LYS A 101 8.16 6.73 -0.13
C LYS A 101 8.10 5.27 -0.58
N SER A 102 6.92 4.76 -0.92
CA SER A 102 6.76 3.41 -1.49
C SER A 102 7.46 3.26 -2.83
N ILE A 103 7.33 4.22 -3.76
CA ILE A 103 8.04 4.20 -5.05
C ILE A 103 9.56 4.18 -4.83
N ALA A 104 10.06 5.03 -3.93
CA ALA A 104 11.48 5.06 -3.59
C ALA A 104 11.95 3.72 -3.00
N MET A 105 11.15 3.10 -2.14
CA MET A 105 11.43 1.78 -1.59
C MET A 105 11.48 0.70 -2.67
N GLY A 106 10.53 0.69 -3.60
CA GLY A 106 10.57 -0.25 -4.72
C GLY A 106 11.88 -0.18 -5.52
N LYS A 107 12.41 1.03 -5.73
CA LYS A 107 13.72 1.25 -6.37
C LYS A 107 14.86 0.74 -5.51
N GLU A 108 14.83 1.03 -4.21
CA GLU A 108 15.85 0.61 -3.24
C GLU A 108 15.95 -0.92 -3.14
N LEU A 109 14.82 -1.62 -3.19
CA LEU A 109 14.75 -3.08 -3.18
C LEU A 109 15.10 -3.72 -4.54
N GLY A 110 15.43 -2.91 -5.56
CA GLY A 110 15.90 -3.39 -6.86
C GLY A 110 14.80 -3.78 -7.85
N TYR A 111 13.53 -3.46 -7.57
CA TYR A 111 12.44 -3.74 -8.51
C TYR A 111 12.44 -2.79 -9.70
N GLN A 112 12.06 -3.31 -10.87
CA GLN A 112 11.95 -2.55 -12.12
C GLN A 112 10.58 -1.87 -12.24
N LYS A 113 9.55 -2.43 -11.61
CA LYS A 113 8.16 -1.99 -11.73
C LYS A 113 7.43 -2.11 -10.40
N MET A 114 6.46 -1.23 -10.18
CA MET A 114 5.50 -1.34 -9.09
C MET A 114 4.10 -1.39 -9.66
N ARG A 115 3.29 -2.34 -9.21
CA ARG A 115 1.88 -2.50 -9.59
C ARG A 115 0.93 -2.29 -8.42
N LEU A 116 -0.32 -2.00 -8.74
CA LEU A 116 -1.42 -1.95 -7.78
C LEU A 116 -2.76 -2.26 -8.43
N ASP A 117 -3.70 -2.71 -7.60
CA ASP A 117 -5.11 -2.82 -7.91
C ASP A 117 -5.92 -1.84 -7.04
N THR A 118 -6.98 -1.25 -7.59
CA THR A 118 -7.88 -0.33 -6.89
C THR A 118 -9.29 -0.41 -7.45
N LEU A 119 -10.30 -0.02 -6.67
CA LEU A 119 -11.68 0.02 -7.16
C LEU A 119 -11.90 1.29 -7.97
N GLN A 120 -12.70 1.23 -9.04
CA GLN A 120 -13.07 2.41 -9.83
C GLN A 120 -13.70 3.53 -8.99
N THR A 121 -14.36 3.21 -7.88
CA THR A 121 -14.96 4.18 -6.96
C THR A 121 -13.92 4.96 -6.13
N MET A 122 -12.66 4.52 -6.07
CA MET A 122 -11.58 5.18 -5.32
C MET A 122 -10.94 6.35 -6.10
N HIS A 123 -11.76 7.29 -6.58
CA HIS A 123 -11.36 8.41 -7.43
C HIS A 123 -10.14 9.21 -6.91
N ALA A 124 -10.09 9.48 -5.60
CA ALA A 124 -8.98 10.21 -4.99
C ALA A 124 -7.65 9.44 -5.05
N ALA A 125 -7.69 8.11 -4.90
CA ALA A 125 -6.51 7.26 -5.01
C ALA A 125 -6.06 7.15 -6.47
N ILE A 126 -7.00 6.91 -7.39
CA ILE A 126 -6.75 6.87 -8.85
C ILE A 126 -6.06 8.15 -9.32
N GLY A 127 -6.63 9.32 -8.98
CA GLY A 127 -6.04 10.61 -9.36
C GLY A 127 -4.66 10.84 -8.74
N LEU A 128 -4.38 10.31 -7.55
CA LEU A 128 -3.06 10.36 -6.95
C LEU A 128 -2.06 9.46 -7.69
N TYR A 129 -2.43 8.23 -8.03
CA TYR A 129 -1.59 7.31 -8.79
C TYR A 129 -1.19 7.91 -10.14
N GLN A 130 -2.16 8.40 -10.90
CA GLN A 130 -1.94 9.02 -12.20
C GLN A 130 -1.00 10.24 -12.11
N LYS A 131 -1.21 11.12 -11.11
CA LYS A 131 -0.35 12.29 -10.87
C LYS A 131 1.10 11.94 -10.55
N LEU A 132 1.36 10.75 -10.02
CA LEU A 132 2.70 10.26 -9.71
C LEU A 132 3.29 9.36 -10.81
N GLY A 133 2.65 9.28 -11.97
CA GLY A 133 3.18 8.61 -13.15
C GLY A 133 2.80 7.15 -13.30
N PHE A 134 1.84 6.66 -12.51
CA PHE A 134 1.24 5.36 -12.78
C PHE A 134 0.35 5.45 -14.02
N TYR A 135 0.44 4.45 -14.89
CA TYR A 135 -0.44 4.25 -16.05
C TYR A 135 -1.31 3.01 -15.85
N GLU A 136 -2.51 3.03 -16.41
CA GLU A 136 -3.45 1.90 -16.35
C GLU A 136 -2.91 0.73 -17.19
N ILE A 137 -3.07 -0.50 -16.70
CA ILE A 137 -2.66 -1.74 -17.36
C ILE A 137 -3.79 -2.77 -17.32
N GLU A 138 -3.64 -3.82 -18.13
CA GLU A 138 -4.52 -4.99 -18.03
C GLU A 138 -4.41 -5.69 -16.67
N PRO A 139 -5.46 -6.42 -16.24
CA PRO A 139 -5.44 -7.20 -15.01
C PRO A 139 -4.23 -8.13 -14.93
N TYR A 140 -3.47 -8.04 -13.84
CA TYR A 140 -2.34 -8.95 -13.56
C TYR A 140 -2.67 -9.97 -12.46
N ARG A 141 -3.90 -9.95 -11.95
CA ARG A 141 -4.46 -10.94 -11.03
C ARG A 141 -5.97 -10.97 -11.12
N PHE A 142 -6.54 -12.09 -10.71
CA PHE A 142 -7.98 -12.22 -10.56
C PHE A 142 -8.49 -11.26 -9.46
N ASN A 143 -9.58 -10.55 -9.78
CA ASN A 143 -10.35 -9.77 -8.83
C ASN A 143 -11.84 -9.99 -9.16
N PRO A 144 -12.64 -10.57 -8.25
CA PRO A 144 -14.05 -10.82 -8.49
C PRO A 144 -14.89 -9.54 -8.48
N LEU A 145 -14.32 -8.41 -8.05
CA LEU A 145 -15.02 -7.13 -7.96
C LEU A 145 -15.05 -6.46 -9.33
N GLU A 146 -16.26 -6.18 -9.79
CA GLU A 146 -16.49 -5.46 -11.04
C GLU A 146 -15.90 -4.05 -10.98
N GLY A 147 -15.29 -3.61 -12.07
CA GLY A 147 -14.67 -2.28 -12.15
C GLY A 147 -13.34 -2.15 -11.39
N ALA A 148 -12.68 -3.25 -11.02
CA ALA A 148 -11.30 -3.18 -10.55
C ALA A 148 -10.38 -2.59 -11.66
N LYS A 149 -9.57 -1.60 -11.28
CA LYS A 149 -8.56 -0.98 -12.14
C LYS A 149 -7.17 -1.35 -11.68
N TYR A 150 -6.25 -1.48 -12.62
CA TYR A 150 -4.88 -1.92 -12.39
C TYR A 150 -3.92 -0.88 -12.93
N PHE A 151 -2.87 -0.59 -12.18
CA PHE A 151 -1.91 0.44 -12.53
C PHE A 151 -0.47 -0.07 -12.38
N GLU A 152 0.43 0.47 -13.18
CA GLU A 152 1.87 0.21 -13.14
C GLU A 152 2.66 1.51 -13.21
N ILE A 153 3.82 1.56 -12.53
CA ILE A 153 4.86 2.56 -12.75
C ILE A 153 6.19 1.85 -12.98
N LYS A 154 7.01 2.38 -13.91
CA LYS A 154 8.41 1.98 -14.06
C LYS A 154 9.26 2.63 -12.97
N LEU A 155 10.03 1.83 -12.26
CA LEU A 155 10.88 2.26 -11.16
C LEU A 155 12.30 2.59 -11.64
N VAL A 156 12.75 1.90 -12.68
CA VAL A 156 13.99 2.20 -13.40
C VAL A 156 13.71 3.10 -14.62
N PRO A 157 14.65 3.98 -15.00
CA PRO A 157 14.57 4.77 -16.24
C PRO A 157 14.42 3.91 -17.49
#